data_AF-A0A7W1P404-F1
#
_entry.id   AF-A0A7W1P404-F1
#
_cell.length_a   1.000
_cell.length_b   1.000
_cell.length_c   1.000
_cell.angle_alpha   90.00
_cell.angle_beta   90.00
_cell.angle_gamma   90.00
#
_symmetry.space_group_name_H-M   'P 1'
#
loop_
_entity.id
_entity.type
_entity.pdbx_description
1 polymer ?
#
loop_
_entity_poly.entity_id
_entity_poly.type
_entity_poly.pdbx_seq_one_letter_code
_entity_poly.pdbx_strand_id
1 'polypeptide(L)'
;MTTVRAQEVALPEPVTEDTTPLPAATSPSPTATIPPPQLIPPDVLPMPDPSAPPGTASGLSAVQQLDEELKPKPLSQESENYRLHVEWRKLRNQATNDPGVKAARAATERARNDVERRQLLANYFNVYFDKMIAIGPPEMKAYLNDRRREHLRSLPQPRVRPLSDEAAAQLKRERATQSTAALGTALSAPSPRPSKSPRSRP
;
A
#
# COMPACT_ATOMS: atom_id res chain seq x y z
N MET A 1 13.81 6.90 -64.93
CA MET A 1 15.23 6.54 -65.16
C MET A 1 16.08 7.64 -64.55
N THR A 2 16.79 7.33 -63.47
CA THR A 2 18.13 7.83 -63.07
C THR A 2 18.41 7.26 -61.67
N THR A 3 19.37 6.34 -61.64
CA THR A 3 19.99 5.67 -60.49
C THR A 3 21.09 6.56 -59.88
N VAL A 4 21.45 6.31 -58.61
CA VAL A 4 22.69 6.63 -57.83
C VAL A 4 22.22 7.07 -56.43
N ARG A 5 22.62 6.54 -55.27
CA ARG A 5 23.80 5.78 -54.82
C ARG A 5 23.42 5.03 -53.54
N ALA A 6 23.87 3.79 -53.38
CA ALA A 6 23.87 3.08 -52.11
C ALA A 6 24.80 3.77 -51.10
N GLN A 7 24.34 3.95 -49.86
CA GLN A 7 25.23 4.09 -48.72
C GLN A 7 24.73 3.15 -47.62
N GLU A 8 25.28 1.95 -47.71
CA GLU A 8 25.34 0.91 -46.69
C GLU A 8 26.16 1.47 -45.52
N VAL A 9 25.51 1.74 -44.39
CA VAL A 9 26.21 1.95 -43.12
C VAL A 9 26.36 0.58 -42.49
N ALA A 10 27.58 0.07 -42.61
CA ALA A 10 28.01 -1.21 -42.09
C ALA A 10 27.76 -1.31 -40.58
N LEU A 11 27.22 -2.48 -40.24
CA LEU A 11 27.30 -3.15 -38.95
C LEU A 11 28.79 -3.30 -38.59
N PRO A 12 29.30 -2.72 -37.48
CA PRO A 12 30.58 -3.16 -36.95
C PRO A 12 30.37 -4.46 -36.18
N GLU A 13 31.00 -5.51 -36.69
CA GLU A 13 31.20 -6.80 -36.05
C GLU A 13 31.86 -6.67 -34.66
N PRO A 14 31.64 -7.66 -33.76
CA PRO A 14 32.22 -7.67 -32.43
C PRO A 14 33.74 -7.86 -32.50
N VAL A 15 34.48 -6.87 -32.01
CA VAL A 15 35.90 -6.99 -31.67
C VAL A 15 36.07 -7.87 -30.43
N THR A 16 36.31 -9.16 -30.65
CA THR A 16 37.33 -9.97 -29.94
C THR A 16 38.71 -9.46 -30.43
N GLU A 17 39.77 -9.20 -29.66
CA GLU A 17 40.31 -9.81 -28.45
C GLU A 17 41.23 -8.76 -27.77
N ASP A 18 41.20 -8.62 -26.44
CA ASP A 18 42.40 -8.85 -25.61
C ASP A 18 42.02 -8.90 -24.13
N THR A 19 41.91 -10.13 -23.64
CA THR A 19 42.51 -10.63 -22.41
C THR A 19 42.51 -9.69 -21.19
N THR A 20 41.39 -9.68 -20.46
CA THR A 20 41.46 -9.80 -19.00
C THR A 20 40.82 -11.14 -18.65
N PRO A 21 41.59 -12.10 -18.10
CA PRO A 21 41.11 -13.46 -17.95
C PRO A 21 39.99 -13.53 -16.92
N LEU A 22 38.93 -14.22 -17.30
CA LEU A 22 38.13 -15.01 -16.36
C LEU A 22 39.09 -15.78 -15.44
N PRO A 23 38.91 -15.80 -14.12
CA PRO A 23 39.31 -16.99 -13.39
C PRO A 23 38.38 -18.10 -13.88
N ALA A 24 38.88 -18.87 -14.85
CA ALA A 24 38.49 -20.23 -15.05
C ALA A 24 38.45 -20.93 -13.68
N ALA A 25 37.52 -21.88 -13.57
CA ALA A 25 37.50 -22.86 -12.52
C ALA A 25 38.90 -23.48 -12.32
N THR A 26 39.61 -23.01 -11.33
CA THR A 26 40.69 -23.76 -10.70
C THR A 26 40.08 -24.34 -9.44
N SER A 27 39.88 -25.66 -9.44
CA SER A 27 39.80 -26.43 -8.23
C SER A 27 41.12 -26.29 -7.45
N PRO A 28 41.16 -25.68 -6.26
CA PRO A 28 41.94 -26.26 -5.20
C PRO A 28 41.08 -27.40 -4.65
N SER A 29 41.58 -28.61 -4.78
CA SER A 29 41.22 -29.69 -3.88
C SER A 29 41.96 -29.41 -2.55
N PRO A 30 41.34 -28.88 -1.48
CA PRO A 30 41.74 -29.31 -0.16
C PRO A 30 41.12 -30.69 0.02
N THR A 31 41.95 -31.72 -0.05
CA THR A 31 41.71 -32.96 0.68
C THR A 31 41.62 -32.60 2.16
N ALA A 32 40.46 -32.12 2.59
CA ALA A 32 40.00 -32.24 3.94
C ALA A 32 39.09 -33.47 3.90
N THR A 33 39.67 -34.62 4.23
CA THR A 33 38.93 -35.80 4.68
C THR A 33 38.13 -35.38 5.91
N ILE A 34 36.93 -34.86 5.68
CA ILE A 34 35.93 -34.68 6.71
C ILE A 34 35.40 -36.10 6.95
N PRO A 35 35.69 -36.72 8.12
CA PRO A 35 35.08 -38.01 8.42
C PRO A 35 33.56 -37.85 8.37
N PRO A 36 32.82 -38.88 7.92
CA PRO A 36 31.37 -38.83 7.92
C PRO A 36 30.89 -38.44 9.34
N PRO A 37 29.89 -37.55 9.47
CA PRO A 37 29.31 -37.25 10.78
C PRO A 37 28.87 -38.57 11.41
N GLN A 38 29.58 -38.99 12.45
CA GLN A 38 29.22 -40.16 13.20
C GLN A 38 27.86 -39.89 13.85
N LEU A 39 26.95 -40.84 13.60
CA LEU A 39 26.04 -41.42 14.56
C LEU A 39 25.51 -40.44 15.62
N ILE A 40 24.26 -40.06 15.40
CA ILE A 40 23.24 -39.85 16.44
C ILE A 40 23.65 -40.56 17.75
N PRO A 41 23.87 -39.85 18.86
CA PRO A 41 23.97 -40.50 20.17
C PRO A 41 22.65 -41.22 20.43
N PRO A 42 22.64 -42.53 20.77
CA PRO A 42 21.41 -43.26 21.07
C PRO A 42 20.96 -42.95 22.50
N ASP A 43 20.81 -41.67 22.86
CA ASP A 43 20.35 -41.34 24.21
C ASP A 43 19.80 -39.91 24.37
N VAL A 44 18.85 -39.51 23.53
CA VAL A 44 17.99 -38.36 23.86
C VAL A 44 16.56 -38.54 23.33
N LEU A 45 15.97 -39.70 23.60
CA LEU A 45 14.51 -39.76 23.69
C LEU A 45 14.18 -39.73 25.19
N PRO A 46 13.62 -38.64 25.74
CA PRO A 46 12.92 -38.77 27.01
C PRO A 46 11.72 -39.67 26.75
N MET A 47 11.89 -40.96 27.05
CA MET A 47 10.79 -41.89 27.14
C MET A 47 9.86 -41.33 28.22
N PRO A 48 8.58 -41.03 27.93
CA PRO A 48 7.65 -40.61 28.97
C PRO A 48 7.53 -41.77 29.95
N ASP A 49 7.98 -41.55 31.19
CA ASP A 49 7.78 -42.46 32.29
C ASP A 49 6.26 -42.68 32.45
N PRO A 50 5.72 -43.90 32.26
CA PRO A 50 4.29 -44.16 32.42
C PRO A 50 3.86 -44.06 33.90
N SER A 51 4.79 -43.85 34.83
CA SER A 51 4.53 -43.83 36.27
C SER A 51 4.50 -42.42 36.90
N ALA A 52 4.61 -41.35 36.11
CA ALA A 52 4.41 -39.99 36.62
C ALA A 52 2.90 -39.73 36.83
N PRO A 53 2.44 -39.33 38.03
CA PRO A 53 1.04 -39.01 38.25
C PRO A 53 0.66 -37.84 37.32
N PRO A 54 -0.52 -37.90 36.66
CA PRO A 54 -0.95 -36.83 35.78
C PRO A 54 -1.02 -35.56 36.61
N GLY A 55 -0.16 -34.59 36.29
CA GLY A 55 -0.20 -33.26 36.88
C GLY A 55 -1.55 -32.64 36.61
N THR A 56 -2.47 -32.81 37.53
CA THR A 56 -3.77 -32.14 37.57
C THR A 56 -3.53 -30.66 37.82
N ALA A 57 -3.30 -29.91 36.76
CA ALA A 57 -3.24 -28.45 36.83
C ALA A 57 -4.10 -27.75 35.76
N SER A 58 -4.89 -28.50 34.98
CA SER A 58 -5.98 -27.92 34.21
C SER A 58 -7.02 -29.00 33.92
N GLY A 59 -8.27 -28.77 34.30
CA GLY A 59 -9.37 -29.75 34.23
C GLY A 59 -9.87 -30.08 32.81
N LEU A 60 -8.97 -30.10 31.83
CA LEU A 60 -9.23 -30.41 30.43
C LEU A 60 -8.60 -31.75 30.08
N SER A 61 -9.31 -32.59 29.32
CA SER A 61 -8.78 -33.88 28.86
C SER A 61 -7.56 -33.65 27.96
N ALA A 62 -6.63 -34.62 27.90
CA ALA A 62 -5.45 -34.52 27.03
C ALA A 62 -5.82 -34.23 25.56
N VAL A 63 -6.98 -34.70 25.11
CA VAL A 63 -7.51 -34.43 23.76
C VAL A 63 -7.96 -32.96 23.62
N GLN A 64 -8.53 -32.35 24.66
CA GLN A 64 -8.90 -30.94 24.66
C GLN A 64 -7.68 -30.02 24.71
N GLN A 65 -6.60 -30.43 25.39
CA GLN A 65 -5.33 -29.69 25.37
C GLN A 65 -4.72 -29.69 23.96
N LEU A 66 -4.78 -30.84 23.27
CA LEU A 66 -4.34 -30.92 21.86
C LEU A 66 -5.22 -30.10 20.93
N ASP A 67 -6.53 -30.10 21.12
CA ASP A 67 -7.44 -29.24 20.35
C ASP A 67 -7.14 -27.75 20.58
N GLU A 68 -6.81 -27.38 21.82
CA GLU A 68 -6.41 -26.02 22.17
C GLU A 68 -5.06 -25.59 21.56
N GLU A 69 -4.09 -26.49 21.49
CA GLU A 69 -2.81 -26.28 20.80
C GLU A 69 -2.94 -26.31 19.27
N LEU A 70 -3.90 -27.05 18.73
CA LEU A 70 -4.14 -27.18 17.30
C LEU A 70 -5.08 -26.09 16.74
N LYS A 71 -5.75 -25.32 17.61
CA LYS A 71 -6.48 -24.12 17.20
C LYS A 71 -5.54 -23.24 16.36
N PRO A 72 -5.95 -22.83 15.14
CA PRO A 72 -5.09 -22.06 14.27
C PRO A 72 -4.73 -20.76 14.98
N LYS A 73 -3.48 -20.68 15.46
CA LYS A 73 -2.95 -19.50 16.13
C LYS A 73 -3.12 -18.32 15.18
N PRO A 74 -3.73 -17.20 15.62
CA PRO A 74 -3.84 -16.02 14.77
C PRO A 74 -2.44 -15.69 14.27
N LEU A 75 -2.32 -15.65 12.95
CA LEU A 75 -1.08 -15.34 12.26
C LEU A 75 -0.51 -14.06 12.88
N SER A 76 0.79 -14.02 13.19
CA SER A 76 1.41 -12.82 13.78
C SER A 76 1.03 -11.58 12.96
N GLN A 77 0.78 -10.44 13.60
CA GLN A 77 0.38 -9.19 12.92
C GLN A 77 1.29 -8.85 11.71
N GLU A 78 2.58 -9.18 11.80
CA GLU A 78 3.55 -9.02 10.72
C GLU A 78 3.21 -9.83 9.46
N SER A 79 2.72 -11.05 9.62
CA SER A 79 2.35 -11.92 8.51
C SER A 79 1.08 -11.44 7.78
N GLU A 80 0.12 -10.85 8.50
CA GLU A 80 -1.06 -10.23 7.90
C GLU A 80 -0.68 -8.98 7.11
N ASN A 81 0.18 -8.14 7.69
CA ASN A 81 0.74 -6.98 6.99
C ASN A 81 1.50 -7.38 5.72
N TYR A 82 2.25 -8.49 5.77
CA TYR A 82 2.93 -9.02 4.59
C TYR A 82 1.94 -9.44 3.50
N ARG A 83 0.87 -10.18 3.86
CA ARG A 83 -0.20 -10.55 2.92
C ARG A 83 -0.83 -9.31 2.27
N LEU A 84 -1.19 -8.30 3.06
CA LEU A 84 -1.73 -7.03 2.56
C LEU A 84 -0.76 -6.32 1.62
N HIS A 85 0.54 -6.32 1.94
CA HIS A 85 1.56 -5.69 1.09
C HIS A 85 1.67 -6.40 -0.27
N VAL A 86 1.67 -7.73 -0.29
CA VAL A 86 1.74 -8.52 -1.53
C VAL A 86 0.54 -8.22 -2.42
N GLU A 87 -0.68 -8.26 -1.87
CA GLU A 87 -1.89 -7.91 -2.61
C GLU A 87 -1.86 -6.47 -3.12
N TRP A 88 -1.34 -5.54 -2.31
CA TRP A 88 -1.14 -4.16 -2.74
C TRP A 88 -0.21 -4.02 -3.92
N ARG A 89 0.90 -4.76 -3.95
CA ARG A 89 1.81 -4.73 -5.10
C ARG A 89 1.14 -5.26 -6.37
N LYS A 90 0.35 -6.33 -6.25
CA LYS A 90 -0.40 -6.89 -7.38
C LYS A 90 -1.39 -5.87 -7.94
N LEU A 91 -2.20 -5.25 -7.08
CA LEU A 91 -3.17 -4.22 -7.49
C LEU A 91 -2.48 -3.00 -8.08
N ARG A 92 -1.37 -2.56 -7.50
CA ARG A 92 -0.56 -1.45 -8.03
C ARG A 92 -0.11 -1.73 -9.46
N ASN A 93 0.40 -2.93 -9.73
CA ASN A 93 0.87 -3.29 -11.07
C ASN A 93 -0.28 -3.27 -12.08
N GLN A 94 -1.47 -3.72 -11.69
CA GLN A 94 -2.66 -3.66 -12.54
C GLN A 94 -3.15 -2.22 -12.76
N ALA A 95 -3.31 -1.43 -11.69
CA ALA A 95 -3.80 -0.06 -11.76
C ALA A 95 -2.85 0.88 -12.51
N THR A 96 -1.54 0.67 -12.44
CA THR A 96 -0.54 1.47 -13.17
C THR A 96 -0.68 1.29 -14.69
N ASN A 97 -1.22 0.16 -15.14
CA ASN A 97 -1.43 -0.11 -16.56
C ASN A 97 -2.70 0.54 -17.14
N ASP A 98 -3.63 1.01 -16.28
CA ASP A 98 -4.88 1.66 -16.71
C ASP A 98 -4.60 2.97 -17.48
N PRO A 99 -5.28 3.19 -18.61
CA PRO A 99 -5.04 4.37 -19.45
C PRO A 99 -5.42 5.68 -18.75
N GLY A 100 -6.44 5.68 -17.89
CA GLY A 100 -6.87 6.85 -17.13
C GLY A 100 -5.82 7.28 -16.11
N VAL A 101 -5.20 6.30 -15.42
CA VAL A 101 -4.09 6.55 -14.50
C VAL A 101 -2.87 7.10 -15.24
N LYS A 102 -2.53 6.53 -16.40
CA LYS A 102 -1.41 7.02 -17.24
C LYS A 102 -1.65 8.44 -17.76
N ALA A 103 -2.87 8.74 -18.22
CA ALA A 103 -3.23 10.07 -18.69
C ALA A 103 -3.14 11.11 -17.56
N ALA A 104 -3.67 10.79 -16.37
CA ALA A 104 -3.59 11.67 -15.21
C ALA A 104 -2.13 11.90 -14.78
N ARG A 105 -1.28 10.85 -14.80
CA ARG A 105 0.15 11.00 -14.53
C ARG A 105 0.83 11.91 -15.55
N ALA A 106 0.58 11.70 -16.84
CA ALA A 106 1.16 12.53 -17.89
C ALA A 106 0.71 14.00 -17.78
N ALA A 107 -0.51 14.27 -17.30
CA ALA A 107 -0.96 15.63 -17.00
C ALA A 107 -0.12 16.27 -15.87
N THR A 108 0.20 15.52 -14.82
CA THR A 108 1.06 16.03 -13.72
C THR A 108 2.47 16.39 -14.18
N GLU A 109 3.01 15.65 -15.14
CA GLU A 109 4.35 15.89 -15.71
C GLU A 109 4.38 17.10 -16.65
N ARG A 110 3.25 17.42 -17.30
CA ARG A 110 3.09 18.60 -18.17
C ARG A 110 2.77 19.90 -17.42
N ALA A 111 2.51 19.82 -16.11
CA ALA A 111 2.17 20.99 -15.31
C ALA A 111 3.32 22.01 -15.32
N ARG A 112 3.00 23.28 -15.61
CA ARG A 112 4.00 24.36 -15.63
C ARG A 112 4.29 24.91 -14.24
N ASN A 113 3.26 24.91 -13.39
CA ASN A 113 3.31 25.50 -12.07
C ASN A 113 3.21 24.43 -10.97
N ASP A 114 3.85 24.68 -9.83
CA ASP A 114 3.82 23.77 -8.68
C ASP A 114 2.40 23.63 -8.06
N VAL A 115 1.64 24.73 -8.03
CA VAL A 115 0.25 24.72 -7.55
C VAL A 115 -0.64 23.84 -8.44
N GLU A 116 -0.54 24.01 -9.76
CA GLU A 116 -1.23 23.17 -10.74
C GLU A 116 -0.78 21.72 -10.62
N ARG A 117 0.52 21.49 -10.51
CA ARG A 117 1.10 20.15 -10.36
C ARG A 117 0.50 19.45 -9.14
N ARG A 118 0.38 20.10 -7.98
CA ARG A 118 -0.25 19.51 -6.79
C ARG A 118 -1.72 19.18 -7.01
N GLN A 119 -2.49 20.07 -7.64
CA GLN A 119 -3.91 19.81 -7.93
C GLN A 119 -4.07 18.59 -8.86
N LEU A 120 -3.24 18.54 -9.90
CA LEU A 120 -3.20 17.41 -10.82
C LEU A 120 -2.72 16.14 -10.11
N LEU A 121 -1.77 16.23 -9.16
CA LEU A 121 -1.28 15.10 -8.40
C LEU A 121 -2.37 14.55 -7.46
N ALA A 122 -3.18 15.43 -6.87
CA ALA A 122 -4.34 15.04 -6.08
C ALA A 122 -5.37 14.30 -6.94
N ASN A 123 -5.64 14.81 -8.16
CA ASN A 123 -6.50 14.13 -9.11
C ASN A 123 -5.94 12.76 -9.54
N TYR A 124 -4.64 12.70 -9.86
CA TYR A 124 -3.94 11.45 -10.17
C TYR A 124 -4.10 10.42 -9.05
N PHE A 125 -3.86 10.79 -7.80
CA PHE A 125 -4.03 9.88 -6.67
C PHE A 125 -5.49 9.46 -6.50
N ASN A 126 -6.45 10.35 -6.69
CA ASN A 126 -7.87 9.98 -6.65
C ASN A 126 -8.20 8.91 -7.69
N VAL A 127 -7.89 9.16 -8.97
CA VAL A 127 -8.11 8.19 -10.05
C VAL A 127 -7.38 6.88 -9.78
N TYR A 128 -6.12 6.95 -9.35
CA TYR A 128 -5.30 5.77 -9.06
C TYR A 128 -5.89 4.90 -7.94
N PHE A 129 -6.29 5.49 -6.82
CA PHE A 129 -6.90 4.75 -5.71
C PHE A 129 -8.33 4.29 -6.02
N ASP A 130 -9.12 5.07 -6.75
CA ASP A 130 -10.47 4.67 -7.17
C ASP A 130 -10.42 3.43 -8.06
N LYS A 131 -9.43 3.35 -8.97
CA LYS A 131 -9.19 2.17 -9.80
C LYS A 131 -8.77 0.95 -8.98
N MET A 132 -7.84 1.13 -8.03
CA MET A 132 -7.45 0.03 -7.15
C MET A 132 -8.61 -0.47 -6.27
N ILE A 133 -9.49 0.43 -5.80
CA ILE A 133 -10.67 0.06 -5.00
C ILE A 133 -11.72 -0.67 -5.85
N ALA A 134 -11.85 -0.29 -7.13
CA ALA A 134 -12.77 -0.95 -8.06
C ALA A 134 -12.33 -2.38 -8.43
N ILE A 135 -11.02 -2.61 -8.57
CA ILE A 135 -10.46 -3.92 -8.94
C ILE A 135 -10.20 -4.80 -7.70
N GLY A 136 -9.87 -4.18 -6.57
CA GLY A 136 -9.39 -4.86 -5.38
C GLY A 136 -10.46 -5.58 -4.56
N PRO A 137 -10.03 -6.55 -3.71
CA PRO A 137 -10.92 -7.25 -2.80
C PRO A 137 -11.51 -6.29 -1.74
N PRO A 138 -12.70 -6.59 -1.21
CA PRO A 138 -13.40 -5.70 -0.26
C PRO A 138 -12.65 -5.51 1.06
N GLU A 139 -11.95 -6.53 1.54
CA GLU A 139 -11.15 -6.50 2.77
C GLU A 139 -10.06 -5.41 2.74
N MET A 140 -9.57 -5.10 1.55
CA MET A 140 -8.45 -4.19 1.35
C MET A 140 -8.87 -2.73 1.18
N LYS A 141 -10.17 -2.46 1.07
CA LYS A 141 -10.70 -1.11 0.86
C LYS A 141 -10.29 -0.15 1.98
N ALA A 142 -10.30 -0.60 3.24
CA ALA A 142 -9.87 0.21 4.37
C ALA A 142 -8.39 0.62 4.23
N TYR A 143 -7.53 -0.38 4.00
CA TYR A 143 -6.09 -0.17 3.77
C TYR A 143 -5.81 0.81 2.61
N LEU A 144 -6.52 0.66 1.48
CA LEU A 144 -6.37 1.53 0.33
C LEU A 144 -6.85 2.96 0.61
N ASN A 145 -7.95 3.13 1.35
CA ASN A 145 -8.44 4.44 1.75
C ASN A 145 -7.47 5.14 2.71
N ASP A 146 -6.90 4.41 3.66
CA ASP A 146 -5.91 4.95 4.59
C ASP A 146 -4.68 5.47 3.83
N ARG A 147 -4.18 4.68 2.88
CA ARG A 147 -3.07 5.05 2.00
C ARG A 147 -3.41 6.24 1.10
N ARG A 148 -4.64 6.30 0.56
CA ARG A 148 -5.14 7.46 -0.20
C ARG A 148 -5.07 8.73 0.65
N ARG A 149 -5.56 8.67 1.89
CA ARG A 149 -5.51 9.81 2.82
C ARG A 149 -4.07 10.21 3.14
N GLU A 150 -3.18 9.25 3.34
CA GLU A 150 -1.76 9.50 3.59
C GLU A 150 -1.11 10.27 2.44
N HIS A 151 -1.29 9.79 1.21
CA HIS A 151 -0.80 10.49 0.01
C HIS A 151 -1.39 11.90 -0.07
N LEU A 152 -2.71 12.04 -0.04
CA LEU A 152 -3.36 13.37 -0.12
C LEU A 152 -2.94 14.32 1.01
N ARG A 153 -2.68 13.82 2.22
CA ARG A 153 -2.20 14.62 3.36
C ARG A 153 -0.78 15.14 3.14
N SER A 154 0.05 14.44 2.37
CA SER A 154 1.43 14.85 2.08
C SER A 154 1.56 15.88 0.94
N LEU A 155 0.50 16.08 0.14
CA LEU A 155 0.51 17.05 -0.97
C LEU A 155 0.55 18.52 -0.54
N PRO A 156 -0.26 19.00 0.43
CA PRO A 156 -0.28 20.41 0.77
C PRO A 156 1.06 20.86 1.36
N GLN A 157 1.57 22.00 0.87
CA GLN A 157 2.76 22.62 1.43
C GLN A 157 2.47 23.15 2.85
N PRO A 158 3.40 22.96 3.81
CA PRO A 158 3.37 23.72 5.05
C PRO A 158 3.49 25.21 4.73
N ARG A 159 2.66 26.03 5.36
CA ARG A 159 2.66 27.49 5.14
C ARG A 159 4.00 28.06 5.62
N VAL A 160 4.71 28.77 4.74
CA VAL A 160 6.03 29.38 5.01
C VAL A 160 5.93 30.52 6.04
N ARG A 161 4.74 31.11 6.19
CA ARG A 161 4.47 32.08 7.26
C ARG A 161 3.61 31.40 8.33
N PRO A 162 4.05 31.35 9.59
CA PRO A 162 3.16 30.96 10.68
C PRO A 162 1.98 31.93 10.69
N LEU A 163 0.77 31.41 10.86
CA LEU A 163 -0.35 32.28 11.19
C LEU A 163 -0.04 32.92 12.54
N SER A 164 -0.34 34.21 12.67
CA SER A 164 -0.39 34.81 14.01
C SER A 164 -1.38 34.03 14.87
N ASP A 165 -1.09 33.90 16.17
CA ASP A 165 -1.93 33.11 17.10
C ASP A 165 -3.39 33.58 17.09
N GLU A 166 -3.61 34.88 16.91
CA GLU A 166 -4.91 35.52 16.66
C GLU A 166 -5.64 34.92 15.44
N ALA A 167 -4.97 34.87 14.29
CA ALA A 167 -5.55 34.35 13.06
C ALA A 167 -5.76 32.82 13.13
N ALA A 168 -4.88 32.10 13.83
CA ALA A 168 -5.05 30.67 14.08
C ALA A 168 -6.23 30.38 15.04
N ALA A 169 -6.44 31.21 16.06
CA ALA A 169 -7.57 31.12 16.98
C ALA A 169 -8.91 31.42 16.29
N GLN A 170 -8.94 32.42 15.39
CA GLN A 170 -10.10 32.72 14.57
C GLN A 170 -10.47 31.55 13.65
N LEU A 171 -9.49 30.97 12.93
CA LEU A 171 -9.72 29.83 12.03
C LEU A 171 -10.23 28.58 12.79
N LYS A 172 -9.76 28.35 14.02
CA LYS A 172 -10.26 27.28 14.89
C LYS A 172 -11.71 27.53 15.32
N ARG A 173 -12.05 28.77 15.68
CA ARG A 173 -13.43 29.16 16.05
C ARG A 173 -14.38 28.99 14.86
N GLU A 174 -13.99 29.45 13.67
CA GLU A 174 -14.79 29.31 12.44
C GLU A 174 -15.03 27.84 12.06
N ARG A 175 -14.01 26.99 12.21
CA ARG A 175 -14.18 25.54 11.96
C ARG A 175 -15.11 24.88 12.99
N ALA A 176 -15.06 25.33 14.25
CA ALA A 176 -15.93 24.84 15.32
C ALA A 176 -17.39 25.29 15.13
N THR A 177 -17.63 26.51 14.67
CA THR A 177 -18.98 27.02 14.37
C THR A 177 -19.57 26.39 13.10
N GLN A 178 -18.75 26.12 12.07
CA GLN A 178 -19.20 25.38 10.89
C GLN A 178 -19.55 23.92 11.19
N SER A 179 -18.77 23.26 12.07
CA SER A 179 -19.06 21.88 12.48
C SER A 179 -20.31 21.75 13.35
N THR A 180 -20.68 22.80 14.10
CA THR A 180 -21.94 22.84 14.87
C THR A 180 -23.14 23.27 14.03
N ALA A 181 -22.97 24.14 13.03
CA ALA A 181 -24.04 24.51 12.09
C ALA A 181 -24.51 23.34 11.19
N ALA A 182 -23.60 22.42 10.83
CA ALA A 182 -23.94 21.22 10.06
C ALA A 182 -24.82 20.22 10.84
N LEU A 183 -24.78 20.23 12.18
CA LEU A 183 -25.64 19.41 13.05
C LEU A 183 -26.95 20.13 13.45
N GLY A 184 -27.03 21.46 13.30
CA GLY A 184 -28.22 22.26 13.62
C GLY A 184 -29.24 22.43 12.48
N THR A 185 -28.90 22.07 11.24
CA THR A 185 -29.76 22.29 10.06
C THR A 185 -30.83 21.19 9.88
N ALA A 186 -31.06 20.32 10.87
CA ALA A 186 -32.17 19.37 10.87
C ALA A 186 -33.43 19.88 11.61
N LEU A 187 -33.42 21.08 12.21
CA LEU A 187 -34.56 21.58 12.98
C LEU A 187 -34.81 23.08 12.83
N SER A 188 -34.85 23.59 11.60
CA SER A 188 -35.49 24.87 11.33
C SER A 188 -35.92 24.96 9.87
N ALA A 189 -36.92 24.17 9.51
CA ALA A 189 -37.75 24.46 8.35
C ALA A 189 -38.73 25.56 8.76
N PRO A 190 -38.67 26.78 8.20
CA PRO A 190 -39.78 27.72 8.34
C PRO A 190 -40.96 27.17 7.53
N SER A 191 -42.01 26.81 8.26
CA SER A 191 -43.31 26.39 7.73
C SER A 191 -43.84 27.39 6.69
N PRO A 192 -44.40 26.94 5.54
CA PRO A 192 -44.95 27.83 4.52
C PRO A 192 -46.22 28.51 5.05
N ARG A 193 -46.21 29.85 5.15
CA ARG A 193 -47.42 30.62 5.48
C ARG A 193 -48.36 30.67 4.26
N PRO A 194 -49.68 30.50 4.46
CA PRO A 194 -50.65 30.55 3.37
C PRO A 194 -51.01 31.99 2.98
N SER A 195 -51.13 32.19 1.66
CA SER A 195 -52.15 32.98 0.94
C SER A 195 -52.55 34.36 1.52
N LYS A 196 -52.22 35.41 0.76
CA LYS A 196 -53.14 36.54 0.55
C LYS A 196 -52.92 37.16 -0.84
N SER A 197 -53.82 36.83 -1.76
CA SER A 197 -54.00 37.55 -3.03
C SER A 197 -54.60 38.94 -2.79
N PRO A 198 -54.19 39.94 -3.57
CA PRO A 198 -55.12 40.95 -4.09
C PRO A 198 -54.99 40.99 -5.62
N ARG A 199 -55.94 40.41 -6.35
CA ARG A 199 -57.17 41.03 -6.87
C ARG A 199 -56.89 42.19 -7.85
N SER A 200 -57.07 41.83 -9.12
CA SER A 200 -57.30 42.58 -10.36
C SER A 200 -57.36 44.11 -10.33
N ARG A 201 -56.57 44.65 -11.28
CA ARG A 201 -56.87 45.77 -12.21
C ARG A 201 -58.37 45.98 -12.49
N PRO A 202 -58.76 47.22 -12.81
CA PRO A 202 -58.89 47.58 -14.23
C PRO A 202 -57.81 48.54 -14.71
#